data_AF-A0A7J9QMJ8-F1
#
_entry.id   AF-A0A7J9QMJ8-F1
#
_cell.length_a   1.000
_cell.length_b   1.000
_cell.length_c   1.000
_cell.angle_alpha   90.00
_cell.angle_beta   90.00
_cell.angle_gamma   90.00
#
_symmetry.space_group_name_H-M   'P 1'
#
loop_
_entity.id
_entity.type
_entity.pdbx_description
1 polymer ?
#
loop_
_entity_poly.entity_id
_entity_poly.type
_entity_poly.pdbx_seq_one_letter_code
_entity_poly.pdbx_strand_id
1 'polypeptide(L)'
;MKKKKKQNITIAIIATAIVAGIILYNYSAEQTRQKGFVFGNDLEKIQDDVKDLQTQFYSKKAQWEEGSITKDELFQFYEKHVEEFEKIILRYDNLVPPETFKPAVDLLKLSSETQLDSDKQYIEWMKTGDESYKVRSDSQYQQSLEYEMTGLVEYYSAKTGISP
;
A
#
# COMPACT_ATOMS: atom_id res chain seq x y z
N MET A 1 -39.45 -9.70 -44.78
CA MET A 1 -39.02 -8.29 -44.99
C MET A 1 -37.83 -7.96 -44.11
N LYS A 2 -36.91 -7.17 -44.67
CA LYS A 2 -35.56 -6.81 -44.19
C LYS A 2 -35.55 -5.80 -43.02
N LYS A 3 -34.34 -5.70 -42.43
CA LYS A 3 -33.73 -4.65 -41.58
C LYS A 3 -33.97 -4.90 -40.07
N LYS A 4 -32.94 -5.06 -39.23
CA LYS A 4 -31.82 -4.12 -39.00
C LYS A 4 -30.56 -4.87 -38.53
N LYS A 5 -29.42 -4.68 -39.22
CA LYS A 5 -28.08 -4.94 -38.68
C LYS A 5 -27.05 -4.13 -39.47
N LYS A 6 -27.03 -2.81 -39.27
CA LYS A 6 -25.97 -1.90 -39.75
C LYS A 6 -25.83 -0.70 -38.82
N GLN A 7 -25.44 -0.93 -37.57
CA GLN A 7 -25.05 0.16 -36.67
C GLN A 7 -23.83 -0.13 -35.79
N ASN A 8 -23.28 -1.35 -35.77
CA ASN A 8 -22.16 -1.70 -34.89
C ASN A 8 -20.80 -1.85 -35.58
N ILE A 9 -20.68 -1.61 -36.89
CA ILE A 9 -19.41 -1.81 -37.62
C ILE A 9 -18.52 -0.54 -37.58
N THR A 10 -19.10 0.65 -37.44
CA THR A 10 -18.32 1.90 -37.47
C THR A 10 -17.57 2.18 -36.15
N ILE A 11 -18.10 1.72 -35.01
CA ILE A 11 -17.44 1.91 -33.69
C ILE A 11 -16.21 0.99 -33.54
N ALA A 12 -16.22 -0.18 -34.19
CA ALA A 12 -15.10 -1.12 -34.11
C ALA A 12 -13.83 -0.65 -34.87
N ILE A 13 -13.98 0.22 -35.88
CA ILE A 13 -12.85 0.63 -36.73
C ILE A 13 -12.05 1.78 -36.08
N ILE A 14 -12.71 2.70 -35.37
CA ILE A 14 -12.02 3.77 -34.65
C ILE A 14 -11.19 3.21 -33.48
N ALA A 15 -11.72 2.20 -32.77
CA ALA A 15 -10.99 1.52 -31.69
C ALA A 15 -9.72 0.80 -32.19
N THR A 16 -9.75 0.24 -33.40
CA THR A 16 -8.61 -0.52 -33.93
C THR A 16 -7.50 0.39 -34.49
N ALA A 17 -7.85 1.57 -35.01
CA ALA A 17 -6.85 2.54 -35.49
C ALA A 17 -6.06 3.21 -34.35
N ILE A 18 -6.70 3.46 -33.19
CA ILE A 18 -6.02 3.99 -31.99
C ILE A 18 -4.98 2.98 -31.48
N VAL A 19 -5.30 1.68 -31.51
CA VAL A 19 -4.40 0.61 -31.07
C VAL A 19 -3.19 0.46 -32.00
N ALA A 20 -3.38 0.61 -33.32
CA ALA A 20 -2.27 0.54 -34.28
C ALA A 20 -1.32 1.75 -34.20
N GLY A 21 -1.83 2.94 -33.88
CA GLY A 21 -1.01 4.15 -33.69
C GLY A 21 -0.09 4.09 -32.46
N ILE A 22 -0.45 3.31 -31.44
CA ILE A 22 0.38 3.12 -30.23
C ILE A 22 1.61 2.26 -30.52
N ILE A 23 1.55 1.36 -31.50
CA ILE A 23 2.61 0.36 -31.75
C ILE A 23 3.85 0.97 -32.44
N LEU A 24 3.72 2.07 -33.17
CA LEU A 24 4.85 2.64 -33.93
C LEU A 24 5.58 3.83 -33.27
N TYR A 25 5.13 4.31 -32.09
CA TYR A 25 5.82 5.41 -31.38
C TYR A 25 6.77 4.95 -30.27
N ASN A 26 6.80 3.64 -29.94
CA ASN A 26 7.20 3.21 -28.61
C ASN A 26 8.22 2.07 -28.60
N TYR A 27 9.30 2.21 -29.37
CA TYR A 27 10.51 1.39 -29.19
C TYR A 27 11.14 1.58 -27.79
N SER A 28 10.69 2.59 -27.02
CA SER A 28 10.95 2.78 -25.58
C SER A 28 9.94 2.11 -24.63
N ALA A 29 8.82 1.56 -25.10
CA ALA A 29 7.74 1.05 -24.23
C ALA A 29 8.01 -0.31 -23.58
N GLU A 30 8.90 -1.13 -24.13
CA GLU A 30 9.23 -2.43 -23.53
C GLU A 30 9.89 -2.22 -22.15
N GLN A 31 10.80 -1.27 -22.06
CA GLN A 31 11.45 -0.91 -20.80
C GLN A 31 10.48 -0.22 -19.83
N THR A 32 9.58 0.65 -20.30
CA THR A 32 8.58 1.33 -19.45
C THR A 32 7.53 0.37 -18.89
N ARG A 33 7.08 -0.62 -19.67
CA ARG A 33 6.17 -1.69 -19.20
C ARG A 33 6.85 -2.58 -18.17
N GLN A 34 8.10 -2.96 -18.41
CA GLN A 34 8.87 -3.76 -17.46
C GLN A 34 9.14 -2.98 -16.16
N LYS A 35 9.50 -1.70 -16.24
CA LYS A 35 9.71 -0.83 -15.07
C LYS A 35 8.42 -0.63 -14.27
N GLY A 36 7.29 -0.37 -14.93
CA GLY A 36 6.00 -0.24 -14.26
C GLY A 36 5.54 -1.55 -13.59
N PHE A 37 5.80 -2.69 -14.22
CA PHE A 37 5.52 -4.02 -13.64
C PHE A 37 6.40 -4.32 -12.43
N VAL A 38 7.71 -4.06 -12.51
CA VAL A 38 8.64 -4.23 -11.37
C VAL A 38 8.25 -3.31 -10.22
N PHE A 39 8.03 -2.02 -10.48
CA PHE A 39 7.53 -1.06 -9.48
C PHE A 39 6.24 -1.55 -8.80
N GLY A 40 5.24 -1.97 -9.58
CA GLY A 40 3.97 -2.42 -9.04
C GLY A 40 4.12 -3.63 -8.11
N ASN A 41 4.93 -4.61 -8.51
CA ASN A 41 5.20 -5.80 -7.69
C ASN A 41 6.01 -5.45 -6.43
N ASP A 42 6.99 -4.56 -6.52
CA ASP A 42 7.79 -4.14 -5.37
C ASP A 42 6.94 -3.39 -4.35
N LEU A 43 6.07 -2.49 -4.81
CA LEU A 43 5.10 -1.78 -3.96
C LEU A 43 4.10 -2.75 -3.31
N GLU A 44 3.53 -3.68 -4.09
CA GLU A 44 2.63 -4.72 -3.56
C GLU A 44 3.32 -5.55 -2.48
N LYS A 45 4.57 -5.98 -2.74
CA LYS A 45 5.35 -6.72 -1.75
C LYS A 45 5.60 -5.92 -0.48
N ILE A 46 5.89 -4.63 -0.57
CA ILE A 46 6.05 -3.76 0.60
C ILE A 46 4.74 -3.72 1.41
N GLN A 47 3.61 -3.53 0.75
CA GLN A 47 2.28 -3.47 1.40
C GLN A 47 1.88 -4.80 2.05
N ASP A 48 2.16 -5.92 1.39
CA ASP A 48 1.95 -7.25 1.97
C ASP A 48 2.81 -7.48 3.22
N ASP A 49 4.08 -7.08 3.17
CA ASP A 49 4.99 -7.23 4.32
C ASP A 49 4.57 -6.32 5.50
N VAL A 50 4.08 -5.10 5.24
CA VAL A 50 3.46 -4.22 6.28
C VAL A 50 2.26 -4.91 6.94
N LYS A 51 1.35 -5.43 6.11
CA LYS A 51 0.14 -6.11 6.57
C LYS A 51 0.46 -7.36 7.39
N ASP A 52 1.45 -8.13 6.97
CA ASP A 52 1.90 -9.32 7.69
C ASP A 52 2.46 -8.96 9.07
N LEU A 53 3.33 -7.94 9.16
CA LEU A 53 3.83 -7.45 10.45
C LEU A 53 2.70 -6.99 11.38
N GLN A 54 1.77 -6.19 10.88
CA GLN A 54 0.60 -5.76 11.67
C GLN A 54 -0.25 -6.94 12.15
N THR A 55 -0.49 -7.91 11.27
CA THR A 55 -1.22 -9.13 11.62
C THR A 55 -0.52 -9.88 12.76
N GLN A 56 0.80 -10.02 12.67
CA GLN A 56 1.60 -10.66 13.72
C GLN A 56 1.59 -9.86 15.03
N PHE A 57 1.66 -8.53 14.97
CA PHE A 57 1.60 -7.64 16.13
C PHE A 57 0.34 -7.86 16.97
N TYR A 58 -0.83 -7.83 16.32
CA TYR A 58 -2.11 -8.06 17.00
C TYR A 58 -2.31 -9.53 17.40
N SER A 59 -1.78 -10.49 16.61
CA SER A 59 -1.81 -11.90 16.99
C SER A 59 -1.01 -12.16 18.28
N LYS A 60 0.17 -11.54 18.41
CA LYS A 60 1.01 -11.66 19.61
C LYS A 60 0.38 -10.98 20.83
N LYS A 61 -0.26 -9.83 20.62
CA LYS A 61 -1.09 -9.19 21.65
C LYS A 61 -2.18 -10.16 22.16
N ALA A 62 -2.95 -10.76 21.25
CA ALA A 62 -4.02 -11.70 21.62
C ALA A 62 -3.48 -12.91 22.39
N GLN A 63 -2.34 -13.48 21.94
CA GLN A 63 -1.68 -14.58 22.66
C GLN A 63 -1.29 -14.19 24.10
N TRP A 64 -0.86 -12.95 24.32
CA TRP A 64 -0.56 -12.45 25.66
C TRP A 64 -1.83 -12.26 26.50
N GLU A 65 -2.88 -11.68 25.93
CA GLU A 65 -4.19 -11.50 26.60
C GLU A 65 -4.82 -12.85 27.00
N GLU A 66 -4.61 -13.89 26.20
CA GLU A 66 -5.02 -15.27 26.47
C GLU A 66 -4.10 -16.00 27.47
N GLY A 67 -2.96 -15.42 27.83
CA GLY A 67 -1.96 -16.03 28.71
C GLY A 67 -1.10 -17.12 28.05
N SER A 68 -1.14 -17.23 26.72
CA SER A 68 -0.34 -18.18 25.94
C SER A 68 1.14 -17.79 25.81
N ILE A 69 1.46 -16.50 26.00
CA ILE A 69 2.83 -15.99 26.11
C ILE A 69 2.96 -15.02 27.28
N THR A 70 4.17 -14.88 27.80
CA THR A 70 4.52 -13.93 28.86
C THR A 70 4.64 -12.49 28.33
N LYS A 71 4.61 -11.52 29.23
CA LYS A 71 4.84 -10.10 28.89
C LYS A 71 6.24 -9.86 28.32
N ASP A 72 7.24 -10.59 28.82
CA ASP A 72 8.62 -10.48 28.35
C ASP A 72 8.79 -11.03 26.93
N GLU A 73 8.16 -12.18 26.62
CA GLU A 73 8.12 -12.72 25.26
C GLU A 73 7.42 -11.78 24.28
N LEU A 74 6.33 -11.12 24.73
CA LEU A 74 5.64 -10.10 23.94
C LEU A 74 6.55 -8.91 23.62
N PHE A 75 7.26 -8.37 24.61
CA PHE A 75 8.16 -7.23 24.39
C PHE A 75 9.35 -7.58 23.50
N GLN A 76 9.95 -8.76 23.65
CA GLN A 76 10.99 -9.23 22.73
C GLN A 76 10.49 -9.33 21.28
N PHE A 77 9.22 -9.73 21.09
CA PHE A 77 8.60 -9.71 19.78
C PHE A 77 8.39 -8.26 19.28
N TYR A 78 7.88 -7.37 20.12
CA TYR A 78 7.64 -5.97 19.76
C TYR A 78 8.90 -5.18 19.41
N GLU A 79 10.03 -5.45 20.07
CA GLU A 79 11.32 -4.86 19.68
C GLU A 79 11.70 -5.26 18.24
N LYS A 80 11.61 -6.56 17.92
CA LYS A 80 11.88 -7.06 16.57
C LYS A 80 10.87 -6.53 15.54
N HIS A 81 9.60 -6.44 15.92
CA HIS A 81 8.55 -5.88 15.08
C HIS A 81 8.90 -4.45 14.64
N VAL A 82 9.28 -3.59 15.58
CA VAL A 82 9.68 -2.20 15.27
C VAL A 82 10.88 -2.17 14.32
N GLU A 83 11.92 -2.96 14.57
CA GLU A 83 13.10 -3.03 13.71
C GLU A 83 12.77 -3.51 12.28
N GLU A 84 11.92 -4.54 12.14
CA GLU A 84 11.51 -5.06 10.82
C GLU A 84 10.60 -4.07 10.09
N PHE A 85 9.71 -3.38 10.81
CA PHE A 85 8.83 -2.36 10.22
C PHE A 85 9.64 -1.21 9.64
N GLU A 86 10.65 -0.73 10.38
CA GLU A 86 11.56 0.33 9.92
C GLU A 86 12.29 -0.09 8.63
N LYS A 87 12.75 -1.34 8.53
CA LYS A 87 13.36 -1.88 7.30
C LYS A 87 12.38 -1.91 6.14
N ILE A 88 11.10 -2.22 6.37
CA ILE A 88 10.07 -2.19 5.34
C ILE A 88 9.81 -0.77 4.87
N ILE A 89 9.70 0.20 5.77
CA ILE A 89 9.51 1.61 5.42
C ILE A 89 10.65 2.13 4.54
N LEU A 90 11.89 1.76 4.83
CA LEU A 90 13.05 2.14 4.00
C LEU A 90 13.00 1.58 2.57
N ARG A 91 12.20 0.55 2.29
CA ARG A 91 12.05 0.01 0.93
C ARG A 91 11.24 0.93 0.03
N TYR A 92 10.39 1.80 0.56
CA TYR A 92 9.70 2.82 -0.23
C TYR A 92 10.68 3.77 -0.92
N ASP A 93 11.78 4.12 -0.24
CA ASP A 93 12.79 5.05 -0.79
C ASP A 93 13.58 4.45 -1.96
N ASN A 94 13.51 3.12 -2.13
CA ASN A 94 14.13 2.42 -3.25
C ASN A 94 13.17 2.24 -4.44
N LEU A 95 11.89 2.62 -4.30
CA LEU A 95 10.95 2.57 -5.41
C LEU A 95 11.29 3.66 -6.44
N VAL A 96 11.12 3.32 -7.72
CA VAL A 96 11.22 4.28 -8.82
C VAL A 96 9.85 4.38 -9.49
N PRO A 97 8.86 5.00 -8.82
CA PRO A 97 7.51 5.09 -9.37
C PRO A 97 7.47 5.97 -10.62
N PRO A 98 6.64 5.63 -11.62
CA PRO A 98 6.27 6.60 -12.64
C PRO A 98 5.60 7.83 -12.00
N GLU A 99 5.72 9.00 -12.62
CA GLU A 99 5.30 10.28 -12.03
C GLU A 99 3.86 10.27 -11.50
N THR A 100 2.95 9.64 -12.25
CA THR A 100 1.52 9.53 -11.90
C THR A 100 1.25 8.71 -10.65
N PHE A 101 2.20 7.87 -10.20
CA PHE A 101 2.05 7.02 -9.02
C PHE A 101 2.75 7.58 -7.78
N LYS A 102 3.56 8.63 -7.89
CA LYS A 102 4.26 9.23 -6.74
C LYS A 102 3.31 9.62 -5.60
N PRO A 103 2.16 10.31 -5.83
CA PRO A 103 1.26 10.66 -4.74
C PRO A 103 0.74 9.44 -3.98
N ALA A 104 0.45 8.35 -4.70
CA ALA A 104 0.04 7.09 -4.08
C ALA A 104 1.15 6.49 -3.22
N VAL A 105 2.39 6.44 -3.74
CA VAL A 105 3.55 5.91 -3.00
C VAL A 105 3.82 6.72 -1.73
N ASP A 106 3.75 8.06 -1.81
CA ASP A 106 3.98 8.94 -0.67
C ASP A 106 2.92 8.71 0.42
N LEU A 107 1.64 8.58 0.05
CA LEU A 107 0.55 8.29 0.99
C LEU A 107 0.67 6.89 1.63
N LEU A 108 1.04 5.87 0.85
CA LEU A 108 1.21 4.52 1.37
C LEU A 108 2.43 4.41 2.29
N LYS A 109 3.51 5.16 2.00
CA LYS A 109 4.65 5.29 2.90
C LYS A 109 4.24 5.99 4.20
N LEU A 110 3.56 7.13 4.10
CA LEU A 110 3.08 7.89 5.25
C LEU A 110 2.13 7.07 6.13
N SER A 111 1.25 6.26 5.52
CA SER A 111 0.43 5.29 6.23
C SER A 111 1.29 4.32 7.04
N SER A 112 2.29 3.70 6.41
CA SER A 112 3.18 2.72 7.05
C SER A 112 3.99 3.34 8.21
N GLU A 113 4.50 4.56 8.03
CA GLU A 113 5.17 5.33 9.09
C GLU A 113 4.22 5.61 10.26
N THR A 114 2.98 6.01 9.97
CA THR A 114 1.97 6.31 10.99
C THR A 114 1.51 5.05 11.74
N GLN A 115 1.44 3.89 11.05
CA GLN A 115 1.18 2.60 11.68
C GLN A 115 2.29 2.23 12.68
N LEU A 116 3.56 2.37 12.27
CA LEU A 116 4.69 2.14 13.16
C LEU A 116 4.69 3.08 14.38
N ASP A 117 4.38 4.36 14.17
CA ASP A 117 4.27 5.31 15.27
C ASP A 117 3.16 4.94 16.25
N SER A 118 2.01 4.50 15.73
CA SER A 118 0.92 3.94 16.55
C SER A 118 1.40 2.76 17.39
N ASP A 119 2.12 1.81 16.80
CA ASP A 119 2.62 0.62 17.51
C ASP A 119 3.61 1.01 18.61
N LYS A 120 4.50 1.97 18.34
CA LYS A 120 5.43 2.52 19.32
C LYS A 120 4.69 3.16 20.50
N GLN A 121 3.65 3.95 20.24
CA GLN A 121 2.82 4.52 21.32
C GLN A 121 2.11 3.40 22.11
N TYR A 122 1.59 2.37 21.45
CA TYR A 122 0.96 1.23 22.12
C TYR A 122 1.93 0.51 23.06
N ILE A 123 3.16 0.26 22.59
CA ILE A 123 4.24 -0.35 23.37
C ILE A 123 4.55 0.50 24.60
N GLU A 124 4.64 1.83 24.46
CA GLU A 124 4.89 2.73 25.58
C GLU A 124 3.74 2.76 26.60
N TRP A 125 2.48 2.68 26.14
CA TRP A 125 1.34 2.50 27.04
C TRP A 125 1.47 1.19 27.83
N MET A 126 1.83 0.07 27.20
CA MET A 126 1.99 -1.20 27.93
C MET A 126 3.13 -1.18 28.96
N LYS A 127 4.18 -0.38 28.73
CA LYS A 127 5.30 -0.22 29.65
C LYS A 127 4.93 0.66 30.85
N THR A 128 4.25 1.77 30.59
CA THR A 128 4.06 2.86 31.56
C THR A 128 2.69 2.86 32.24
N GLY A 129 1.67 2.32 31.57
CA GLY A 129 0.27 2.45 31.96
C GLY A 129 -0.32 3.84 31.75
N ASP A 130 0.41 4.77 31.11
CA ASP A 130 -0.09 6.12 30.83
C ASP A 130 -1.03 6.09 29.61
N GLU A 131 -2.32 6.28 29.87
CA GLU A 131 -3.40 6.26 28.88
C GLU A 131 -3.23 7.30 27.76
N SER A 132 -2.42 8.35 27.95
CA SER A 132 -2.15 9.33 26.88
C SER A 132 -1.44 8.68 25.68
N TYR A 133 -0.58 7.68 25.91
CA TYR A 133 0.05 6.90 24.85
C TYR A 133 -0.97 6.06 24.10
N LYS A 134 -1.91 5.44 24.80
CA LYS A 134 -2.97 4.64 24.18
C LYS A 134 -3.87 5.49 23.29
N VAL A 135 -4.30 6.66 23.77
CA VAL A 135 -5.13 7.59 22.99
C VAL A 135 -4.40 8.04 21.72
N ARG A 136 -3.08 8.32 21.80
CA ARG A 136 -2.27 8.66 20.63
C ARG A 136 -2.15 7.48 19.66
N SER A 137 -1.88 6.29 20.17
CA SER A 137 -1.82 5.06 19.37
C SER A 137 -3.12 4.86 18.58
N ASP A 138 -4.27 4.87 19.27
CA ASP A 138 -5.58 4.68 18.63
C ASP A 138 -5.83 5.75 17.55
N SER A 139 -5.49 7.01 17.81
CA SER A 139 -5.63 8.12 16.86
C SER A 139 -4.73 7.96 15.63
N GLN A 140 -3.45 7.60 15.84
CA GLN A 140 -2.49 7.39 14.76
C GLN A 140 -2.87 6.18 13.92
N TYR A 141 -3.36 5.10 14.54
CA TYR A 141 -3.88 3.95 13.81
C TYR A 141 -5.01 4.36 12.85
N GLN A 142 -6.03 5.10 13.33
CA GLN A 142 -7.10 5.58 12.45
C GLN A 142 -6.57 6.46 11.30
N GLN A 143 -5.68 7.40 11.61
CA GLN A 143 -5.07 8.28 10.62
C GLN A 143 -4.29 7.49 9.56
N SER A 144 -3.61 6.42 9.97
CA SER A 144 -2.86 5.56 9.05
C SER A 144 -3.76 4.84 8.05
N LEU A 145 -4.96 4.42 8.46
CA LEU A 145 -5.97 3.82 7.58
C LEU A 145 -6.54 4.83 6.58
N GLU A 146 -6.70 6.09 6.99
CA GLU A 146 -7.11 7.18 6.09
C GLU A 146 -6.05 7.42 4.99
N TYR A 147 -4.77 7.46 5.37
CA TYR A 147 -3.66 7.56 4.42
C TYR A 147 -3.58 6.35 3.49
N GLU A 148 -3.75 5.13 4.01
CA GLU A 148 -3.74 3.91 3.19
C GLU A 148 -4.86 3.96 2.15
N MET A 149 -6.09 4.24 2.59
CA MET A 149 -7.25 4.25 1.72
C MET A 149 -7.13 5.35 0.64
N THR A 150 -6.61 6.52 1.00
CA THR A 150 -6.35 7.60 0.03
C THR A 150 -5.25 7.20 -0.94
N GLY A 151 -4.15 6.60 -0.46
CA GLY A 151 -3.05 6.11 -1.30
C GLY A 151 -3.49 5.03 -2.28
N LEU A 152 -4.36 4.12 -1.85
CA LEU A 152 -4.97 3.11 -2.72
C LEU A 152 -5.87 3.75 -3.80
N VAL A 153 -6.68 4.74 -3.44
CA VAL A 153 -7.50 5.48 -4.41
C VAL A 153 -6.61 6.15 -5.47
N GLU A 154 -5.57 6.87 -5.05
CA GLU A 154 -4.60 7.49 -5.97
C GLU A 154 -3.92 6.45 -6.88
N TYR A 155 -3.53 5.31 -6.32
CA TYR A 155 -2.91 4.23 -7.08
C TYR A 155 -3.83 3.70 -8.18
N TYR A 156 -5.10 3.43 -7.87
CA TYR A 156 -6.06 2.92 -8.85
C TYR A 156 -6.49 3.97 -9.88
N SER A 157 -6.59 5.24 -9.48
CA SER A 157 -6.81 6.38 -10.37
C SER A 157 -5.68 6.48 -11.42
N ALA A 158 -4.42 6.44 -10.95
CA ALA A 158 -3.24 6.42 -11.82
C ALA A 158 -3.20 5.20 -12.75
N LYS A 159 -3.57 4.01 -12.25
CA LYS A 159 -3.62 2.76 -13.03
C LYS A 159 -4.70 2.79 -14.12
N THR A 160 -5.83 3.44 -13.89
CA THR A 160 -6.95 3.52 -14.84
C THR A 160 -6.86 4.73 -15.78
N GLY A 161 -5.92 5.65 -15.54
CA GLY A 161 -5.75 6.88 -16.32
C GLY A 161 -6.85 7.93 -16.05
N ILE A 162 -7.60 7.76 -14.95
CA ILE A 162 -8.59 8.70 -14.48
C ILE A 162 -7.90 9.51 -13.38
N SER A 163 -7.26 10.62 -13.72
CA SER A 163 -6.85 11.58 -12.68
C SER A 163 -8.11 12.24 -12.10
N PRO A 164 -8.25 12.32 -10.76
CA PRO A 164 -9.25 13.20 -10.13
C PRO A 164 -8.96 14.67 -10.41
#